data_AF-A0A953XKS2-F1
#
_entry.id   AF-A0A953XKS2-F1
#
_cell.length_a   1.000
_cell.length_b   1.000
_cell.length_c   1.000
_cell.angle_alpha   90.00
_cell.angle_beta   90.00
_cell.angle_gamma   90.00
#
_symmetry.space_group_name_H-M   'P 1'
#
loop_
_entity.id
_entity.type
_entity.pdbx_description
1 polymer ?
#
loop_
_entity_poly.entity_id
_entity_poly.type
_entity_poly.pdbx_seq_one_letter_code
_entity_poly.pdbx_strand_id
1 'polypeptide(L)'
;MPYIEPGQRMPLDPLIEKLADALPNEQFAGQLNYAISKLSSHLLRKKLSYARVNEIVGALECAKLELYRRVAAPYEDSKIDQNGDVF
;
A
#
# COMPACT_ATOMS: atom_id res chain seq x y z
N MET A 1 4.44 -8.42 2.90
CA MET A 1 3.93 -9.03 4.15
C MET A 1 4.51 -10.42 4.36
N PRO A 2 5.53 -10.59 5.24
CA PRO A 2 6.27 -11.86 5.40
C PRO A 2 5.41 -13.05 5.86
N TYR A 3 4.25 -12.77 6.47
CA TYR A 3 3.34 -13.77 7.03
C TYR A 3 2.26 -14.29 6.06
N ILE A 4 2.19 -13.78 4.83
CA ILE A 4 1.28 -14.30 3.79
C ILE A 4 2.08 -15.31 2.96
N GLU A 5 1.61 -16.54 2.80
CA GLU A 5 2.33 -17.56 2.02
C GLU A 5 2.43 -17.16 0.54
N PRO A 6 3.53 -17.49 -0.18
CA PRO A 6 3.67 -17.15 -1.59
C PRO A 6 2.48 -17.58 -2.46
N GLY A 7 1.94 -18.79 -2.24
CA GLY A 7 0.78 -19.29 -2.97
C GLY A 7 -0.50 -18.47 -2.79
N GLN A 8 -0.61 -17.71 -1.69
CA GLN A 8 -1.73 -16.79 -1.46
C GLN A 8 -1.54 -15.44 -2.17
N ARG A 9 -0.29 -15.06 -2.47
CA ARG A 9 0.06 -13.80 -3.17
C ARG A 9 -0.04 -13.96 -4.69
N MET A 10 0.41 -15.10 -5.21
CA MET A 10 0.49 -15.36 -6.66
C MET A 10 -0.79 -15.04 -7.44
N PRO A 11 -2.02 -15.33 -6.96
CA PRO A 11 -3.23 -14.97 -7.68
C PRO A 11 -3.55 -13.46 -7.68
N LEU A 12 -3.00 -12.73 -6.72
CA LEU A 12 -3.21 -11.28 -6.55
C LEU A 12 -2.25 -10.47 -7.41
N ASP A 13 -1.00 -10.94 -7.57
CA ASP A 13 0.07 -10.19 -8.24
C ASP A 13 -0.34 -9.71 -9.66
N PRO A 14 -0.92 -10.53 -10.55
CA PRO A 14 -1.33 -10.07 -11.89
C PRO A 14 -2.46 -9.04 -11.87
N LEU A 15 -3.29 -9.02 -10.82
CA LEU A 15 -4.36 -8.02 -10.65
C LEU A 15 -3.79 -6.69 -10.16
N ILE A 16 -2.80 -6.77 -9.27
CA ILE A 16 -2.10 -5.60 -8.73
C ILE A 16 -1.27 -4.94 -9.82
N GLU A 17 -0.54 -5.71 -10.63
CA GLU A 17 0.22 -5.22 -11.78
C GLU A 17 -0.69 -4.48 -12.76
N LYS A 18 -1.81 -5.09 -13.18
CA LYS A 18 -2.78 -4.43 -14.07
C LYS A 18 -3.35 -3.15 -13.50
N LEU A 19 -3.61 -3.10 -12.19
CA LEU A 19 -4.10 -1.88 -11.55
C LEU A 19 -3.02 -0.80 -11.51
N ALA A 20 -1.77 -1.16 -11.23
CA ALA A 20 -0.64 -0.25 -11.23
C ALA A 20 -0.38 0.33 -12.63
N ASP A 21 -0.40 -0.51 -13.68
CA ASP A 21 -0.22 -0.10 -15.07
C ASP A 21 -1.33 0.86 -15.56
N ALA A 22 -2.50 0.83 -14.93
CA ALA A 22 -3.61 1.72 -15.24
C ALA A 22 -3.51 3.09 -14.55
N LEU A 23 -2.60 3.26 -13.59
CA LEU A 23 -2.36 4.55 -12.93
C LEU A 23 -1.41 5.42 -13.78
N PRO A 24 -1.58 6.76 -13.75
CA PRO A 24 -0.62 7.63 -14.43
C PRO A 24 0.75 7.57 -13.73
N ASN A 25 1.83 7.79 -14.48
CA ASN A 25 3.19 7.76 -13.93
C ASN A 25 3.48 8.88 -12.93
N GLU A 26 2.76 10.00 -13.02
CA GLU A 26 2.92 11.17 -12.17
C GLU A 26 1.57 11.64 -11.62
N GLN A 27 1.61 12.31 -10.47
CA GLN A 27 0.43 12.92 -9.84
C GLN A 27 -0.74 11.93 -9.60
N PHE A 28 -0.44 10.64 -9.43
CA PHE A 28 -1.42 9.56 -9.29
C PHE A 28 -2.08 9.44 -7.91
N ALA A 29 -1.77 10.34 -6.98
CA ALA A 29 -2.22 10.24 -5.58
C ALA A 29 -3.76 10.13 -5.45
N GLY A 30 -4.50 10.89 -6.27
CA GLY A 30 -5.96 10.85 -6.29
C GLY A 30 -6.51 9.50 -6.77
N GLN A 31 -5.93 8.93 -7.82
CA GLN A 31 -6.33 7.65 -8.41
C GLN A 31 -5.94 6.48 -7.50
N LEU A 32 -4.78 6.54 -6.84
CA LEU A 32 -4.39 5.57 -5.82
C LEU A 32 -5.37 5.59 -4.64
N ASN A 33 -5.72 6.78 -4.14
CA ASN A 33 -6.72 6.92 -3.07
C ASN A 33 -8.08 6.37 -3.50
N TYR A 34 -8.51 6.65 -4.74
CA TYR A 34 -9.73 6.09 -5.31
C TYR A 34 -9.69 4.55 -5.36
N ALA A 35 -8.59 3.97 -5.85
CA ALA A 35 -8.42 2.51 -5.95
C ALA A 35 -8.51 1.83 -4.58
N ILE A 36 -7.80 2.35 -3.58
CA ILE A 36 -7.82 1.85 -2.20
C ILE A 36 -9.23 1.99 -1.60
N SER A 37 -9.89 3.14 -1.81
CA SER A 37 -11.24 3.39 -1.33
C SER A 37 -12.26 2.44 -1.96
N LYS A 38 -12.15 2.18 -3.26
CA LYS A 38 -13.02 1.24 -3.98
C LYS A 38 -12.80 -0.19 -3.52
N LEU A 39 -11.55 -0.64 -3.40
CA LEU A 39 -11.23 -1.97 -2.86
C LEU A 39 -11.84 -2.16 -1.47
N SER A 40 -11.63 -1.18 -0.58
CA SER A 40 -12.18 -1.18 0.78
C SER A 40 -13.70 -1.24 0.78
N SER A 41 -14.37 -0.44 -0.07
CA SER A 41 -15.83 -0.46 -0.24
C SER A 41 -16.32 -1.84 -0.70
N HIS A 42 -15.65 -2.48 -1.65
CA HIS A 42 -16.01 -3.82 -2.11
C HIS A 42 -15.85 -4.88 -1.01
N LEU A 43 -14.81 -4.79 -0.18
CA LEU A 43 -14.63 -5.69 0.97
C LEU A 43 -15.71 -5.48 2.04
N LEU A 44 -16.10 -4.23 2.31
CA LEU A 44 -17.16 -3.90 3.26
C LEU A 44 -18.55 -4.33 2.77
N ARG A 45 -18.82 -4.29 1.47
CA ARG A 45 -20.08 -4.79 0.90
C ARG A 45 -20.29 -6.29 1.12
N LYS A 46 -19.22 -7.08 1.22
CA LYS A 46 -19.32 -8.51 1.53
C LYS A 46 -19.82 -8.75 2.95
N LYS A 47 -19.41 -7.89 3.90
CA LYS A 47 -19.86 -7.93 5.30
C LYS A 47 -19.51 -6.60 5.99
N LEU A 48 -20.52 -5.77 6.26
CA LEU A 48 -20.33 -4.55 7.03
C LEU A 48 -20.37 -4.87 8.53
N SER A 49 -19.27 -4.57 9.23
CA SER A 49 -19.20 -4.65 10.69
C SER A 49 -18.06 -3.76 11.18
N TYR A 50 -18.14 -3.28 12.41
CA TYR A 50 -17.07 -2.50 13.02
C TYR A 50 -15.73 -3.27 13.03
N ALA A 51 -15.77 -4.57 13.30
CA ALA A 51 -14.60 -5.43 13.24
C ALA A 51 -13.94 -5.43 11.84
N ARG A 52 -14.74 -5.52 10.76
CA ARG A 52 -14.23 -5.46 9.38
C ARG A 52 -13.67 -4.08 9.04
N VAL A 53 -14.30 -3.01 9.52
CA VAL A 53 -13.80 -1.64 9.34
C VAL A 53 -12.41 -1.50 9.98
N ASN A 54 -12.26 -1.94 11.24
CA ASN A 54 -10.98 -1.89 11.93
C ASN A 54 -9.92 -2.78 11.29
N GLU A 55 -10.29 -3.95 10.76
CA GLU A 55 -9.38 -4.84 10.03
C GLU A 55 -8.80 -4.14 8.78
N ILE A 56 -9.66 -3.50 7.98
CA ILE A 56 -9.23 -2.77 6.78
C ILE A 56 -8.37 -1.57 7.15
N VAL A 57 -8.81 -0.75 8.11
CA VAL A 57 -8.05 0.44 8.55
C VAL A 57 -6.68 0.03 9.10
N GLY A 58 -6.63 -1.01 9.94
CA GLY A 58 -5.38 -1.54 10.48
C GLY A 58 -4.43 -2.03 9.40
N ALA A 59 -4.94 -2.75 8.39
CA ALA A 59 -4.13 -3.21 7.26
C ALA A 59 -3.54 -2.04 6.45
N LEU A 60 -4.32 -0.99 6.20
CA LEU A 60 -3.86 0.22 5.48
C LEU A 60 -2.79 0.98 6.27
N GLU A 61 -2.97 1.13 7.60
CA GLU A 61 -1.98 1.75 8.48
C GLU A 61 -0.66 0.97 8.50
N CYS A 62 -0.73 -0.35 8.62
CA CYS A 62 0.47 -1.19 8.54
C CYS A 62 1.15 -1.09 7.17
N ALA A 63 0.40 -1.07 6.07
CA ALA A 63 0.96 -0.93 4.73
C ALA A 63 1.70 0.41 4.55
N LYS A 64 1.14 1.52 5.06
CA LYS A 64 1.81 2.83 5.09
C LYS A 64 3.13 2.79 5.86
N LEU A 65 3.13 2.19 7.05
CA LEU A 65 4.34 2.06 7.87
C LEU A 65 5.40 1.17 7.21
N GLU A 66 5.00 0.06 6.58
CA GLU A 66 5.94 -0.79 5.83
C GLU A 66 6.55 -0.07 4.62
N LEU A 67 5.76 0.73 3.89
CA LEU A 67 6.25 1.54 2.77
C LEU A 67 7.32 2.53 3.26
N TYR A 68 7.03 3.25 4.34
CA TYR A 68 7.99 4.20 4.91
C TYR A 68 9.27 3.49 5.35
N ARG A 69 9.14 2.43 6.16
CA ARG A 69 10.30 1.72 6.73
C ARG A 69 11.17 1.02 5.69
N ARG A 70 10.58 0.43 4.65
CA ARG A 70 11.30 -0.41 3.68
C ARG A 70 11.72 0.33 2.41
N VAL A 71 11.08 1.47 2.10
CA VAL A 71 11.32 2.20 0.86
C VAL A 71 11.76 3.63 1.14
N ALA A 72 10.98 4.40 1.91
CA ALA A 72 11.29 5.80 2.17
C ALA A 72 12.58 5.95 3.00
N ALA A 73 12.70 5.24 4.12
CA ALA A 73 13.86 5.36 5.00
C ALA A 73 15.20 5.01 4.31
N PRO A 74 15.35 3.88 3.59
CA PRO A 74 16.59 3.62 2.84
C PRO A 74 16.87 4.65 1.74
N TYR A 75 15.84 5.21 1.12
CA TYR A 75 16.00 6.30 0.16
C TYR A 75 16.48 7.59 0.84
N GLU A 76 15.92 7.93 2.01
CA GLU A 76 16.34 9.06 2.84
C GLU A 76 17.79 8.91 3.30
N ASP A 77 18.19 7.72 3.78
CA ASP A 77 19.59 7.40 4.12
C ASP A 77 20.53 7.68 2.93
N SER A 78 20.13 7.24 1.72
CA SER A 78 20.92 7.52 0.52
C SER A 78 21.01 9.01 0.18
N LYS A 79 20.01 9.81 0.54
CA LYS A 79 20.00 11.27 0.36
C LYS A 79 20.79 11.99 1.43
N ILE A 80 20.84 11.46 2.65
CA ILE A 80 21.74 11.93 3.70
C ILE A 80 23.19 11.73 3.26
N ASP A 81 23.56 10.55 2.74
CA ASP A 81 24.91 10.30 2.23
C ASP A 81 25.30 11.27 1.08
N GLN A 82 24.34 11.65 0.24
CA GLN A 82 24.56 12.54 -0.93
C GLN A 82 24.61 14.03 -0.56
N ASN A 83 23.71 14.48 0.31
CA ASN A 83 23.42 15.89 0.53
C ASN A 83 23.78 16.38 1.94
N GLY A 84 24.21 15.48 2.82
CA GLY A 84 24.36 15.73 4.25
C GLY A 84 23.07 15.52 5.03
N ASP A 85 23.21 15.24 6.32
CA ASP A 85 22.08 15.19 7.26
C ASP A 85 21.76 16.60 7.79
N VAL A 86 20.52 16.77 8.26
CA VAL A 86 20.05 17.99 8.92
C VAL A 86 20.30 17.94 10.44
N PHE A 87 20.52 16.74 11.00
CA PHE A 87 20.71 16.51 12.44
C PHE A 87 22.15 16.23 12.85
#